data_AF-A0A653D2N0-F1
#
_entry.id   AF-A0A653D2N0-F1
#
_cell.length_a   1.000
_cell.length_b   1.000
_cell.length_c   1.000
_cell.angle_alpha   90.00
_cell.angle_beta   90.00
_cell.angle_gamma   90.00
#
_symmetry.space_group_name_H-M   'P 1'
#
loop_
_entity.id
_entity.type
_entity.pdbx_description
1 polymer ?
#
loop_
_entity_poly.entity_id
_entity_poly.type
_entity_poly.pdbx_seq_one_letter_code
_entity_poly.pdbx_strand_id
1 'polypeptide(L)'
;MTENAQSNITQILNSFDKFISLIENPYWVKKAKVEEIKTAFKLGVFIEKVISNFATSELDQFNSILRKHWKTNSHFKMYDEEFFELACDKLLELFFKTENISENILDIAIRVYTSLHKQERLKNCLSKLILYSSSVEAMADFVKTFNDPKHLEYVSLLHYWSHLYHTKKSDIVKNSIIDMLKSYKVSSSLHVLIGILSLDEIEEPDPSVQQLILRILLDKMLDRSLLSKEFWLALCKHIDKSLLTNICAKHEDFLTSFLNFIIYSGSLMNKISVGVWTTDSKISFCTEIGYSDILQLLSSLLKCSEKVKTAIFDRLCDAKSESNSEIWDDLIKDMSC
;
A
#
# COMPACT_ATOMS: atom_id res chain seq x y z
N MET A 1 32.80 26.46 27.49
CA MET A 1 31.43 26.60 28.02
C MET A 1 31.53 26.57 29.54
N THR A 2 30.87 27.47 30.25
CA THR A 2 30.84 27.46 31.72
C THR A 2 30.10 26.22 32.22
N GLU A 3 30.50 25.61 33.35
CA GLU A 3 29.86 24.40 33.91
C GLU A 3 28.34 24.56 34.06
N ASN A 4 27.88 25.79 34.35
CA ASN A 4 26.45 26.13 34.41
C ASN A 4 25.71 25.99 33.06
N ALA A 5 26.35 26.31 31.93
CA ALA A 5 25.72 26.19 30.61
C ALA A 5 25.52 24.73 30.22
N GLN A 6 26.48 23.86 30.56
CA GLN A 6 26.39 22.43 30.26
C GLN A 6 25.32 21.75 31.11
N SER A 7 25.23 22.08 32.41
CA SER A 7 24.17 21.60 33.31
C SER A 7 22.76 21.97 32.79
N ASN A 8 22.58 23.22 32.35
CA ASN A 8 21.30 23.70 31.82
C ASN A 8 20.88 22.97 30.54
N ILE A 9 21.82 22.73 29.61
CA ILE A 9 21.54 21.99 28.37
C ILE A 9 21.13 20.55 28.67
N THR A 10 21.84 19.87 29.58
CA THR A 10 21.49 18.50 29.99
C THR A 10 20.10 18.46 30.64
N GLN A 11 19.73 19.47 31.44
CA GLN A 11 18.39 19.56 32.02
C GLN A 11 17.30 19.72 30.96
N ILE A 12 17.53 20.53 29.92
CA ILE A 12 16.60 20.67 28.80
C ILE A 12 16.42 19.33 28.10
N LEU A 13 17.52 18.68 27.69
CA LEU A 13 17.46 17.38 26.99
C LEU A 13 16.73 16.31 27.82
N ASN A 14 17.02 16.22 29.12
CA ASN A 14 16.33 15.30 30.03
C ASN A 14 14.83 15.60 30.19
N SER A 15 14.42 16.85 29.99
CA SER A 15 13.01 17.24 30.05
C SER A 15 12.24 16.75 28.81
N PHE A 16 12.87 16.81 27.63
CA PHE A 16 12.32 16.22 26.40
C PHE A 16 12.22 14.69 26.50
N ASP A 17 13.25 14.01 27.02
CA ASP A 17 13.22 12.55 27.22
C ASP A 17 12.09 12.12 28.16
N LYS A 18 11.91 12.84 29.27
CA LYS A 18 10.81 12.59 30.22
C LYS A 18 9.45 12.78 29.56
N PHE A 19 9.29 13.82 28.75
CA PHE A 19 8.03 14.08 28.07
C PHE A 19 7.70 13.00 27.04
N ILE A 20 8.68 12.60 26.22
CA ILE A 20 8.50 11.50 25.27
C ILE A 20 8.14 10.22 25.99
N SER A 21 8.81 9.90 27.10
CA SER A 21 8.50 8.72 27.92
C SER A 21 7.05 8.71 28.41
N LEU A 22 6.48 9.89 28.73
CA LEU A 22 5.07 10.01 29.10
C LEU A 22 4.13 9.78 27.92
N ILE A 23 4.49 10.24 26.72
CA ILE A 23 3.67 10.08 25.51
C ILE A 23 3.71 8.63 25.02
N GLU A 24 4.87 7.98 25.05
CA GLU A 24 5.07 6.62 24.56
C GLU A 24 4.52 5.55 25.51
N ASN A 25 4.30 5.88 26.78
CA ASN A 25 3.73 4.98 27.78
C ASN A 25 2.31 5.42 28.20
N PRO A 26 1.26 5.17 27.40
CA PRO A 26 -0.11 5.63 27.70
C PRO A 26 -0.70 5.07 29.01
N TYR A 27 -0.11 4.03 29.61
CA TYR A 27 -0.68 3.37 30.78
C TYR A 27 -0.69 4.23 32.04
N TRP A 28 0.23 5.19 32.18
CA TRP A 28 0.27 6.05 33.37
C TRP A 28 -1.01 6.89 33.50
N VAL A 29 -1.59 7.29 32.36
CA VAL A 29 -2.79 8.11 32.28
C VAL A 29 -3.97 7.49 33.04
N LYS A 30 -4.10 6.16 33.02
CA LYS A 30 -5.20 5.44 33.70
C LYS A 30 -5.12 5.49 35.23
N LYS A 31 -3.93 5.69 35.78
CA LYS A 31 -3.66 5.66 37.23
C LYS A 31 -3.11 6.99 37.75
N ALA A 32 -3.08 8.01 36.89
CA ALA A 32 -2.44 9.28 37.17
C ALA A 32 -3.17 10.01 38.30
N LYS A 33 -2.39 10.49 39.28
CA LYS A 33 -2.88 11.41 40.31
C LYS A 33 -2.92 12.84 39.76
N VAL A 34 -3.76 13.68 40.36
CA VAL A 34 -3.90 15.11 40.01
C VAL A 34 -2.54 15.82 39.88
N GLU A 35 -1.62 15.56 40.81
CA GLU A 35 -0.29 16.20 40.80
C GLU A 35 0.62 15.68 39.68
N GLU A 36 0.48 14.42 39.27
CA GLU A 36 1.22 13.85 38.13
C GLU A 36 0.72 14.47 36.82
N ILE A 37 -0.60 14.62 36.68
CA ILE A 37 -1.23 15.29 35.53
C ILE A 37 -0.75 16.75 35.44
N LYS A 38 -0.79 17.49 36.54
CA LYS A 38 -0.27 18.87 36.61
C LYS A 38 1.20 18.95 36.21
N THR A 39 2.01 18.02 36.69
CA THR A 39 3.45 17.98 36.39
C THR A 39 3.71 17.69 34.92
N ALA A 40 2.96 16.75 34.33
CA ALA A 40 3.06 16.43 32.91
C ALA A 40 2.69 17.63 32.02
N PHE A 41 1.59 18.34 32.33
CA PHE A 41 1.23 19.54 31.57
C PHE A 41 2.22 20.69 31.76
N LYS A 42 2.76 20.89 32.98
CA LYS A 42 3.84 21.88 33.21
C LYS A 42 5.10 21.55 32.40
N LEU A 43 5.43 20.27 32.25
CA LEU A 43 6.53 19.82 31.42
C LEU A 43 6.27 20.11 29.93
N GLY A 44 5.03 19.86 29.46
CA GLY A 44 4.61 20.26 28.10
C GLY A 44 4.77 21.76 27.87
N VAL A 45 4.28 22.61 28.78
CA VAL A 45 4.44 24.07 28.69
C VAL A 45 5.90 24.49 28.67
N PHE A 46 6.76 23.82 29.44
CA PHE A 46 8.20 24.07 29.41
C PHE A 46 8.79 23.77 28.03
N ILE A 47 8.42 22.63 27.42
CA ILE A 47 8.88 22.24 26.08
C ILE A 47 8.42 23.23 25.02
N GLU A 48 7.13 23.60 25.01
CA GLU A 48 6.59 24.59 24.06
C GLU A 48 7.35 25.90 24.16
N LYS A 49 7.64 26.36 25.39
CA LYS A 49 8.42 27.58 25.62
C LYS A 49 9.85 27.46 25.10
N VAL A 50 10.51 26.32 25.35
CA VAL A 50 11.88 26.08 24.86
C VAL A 50 11.92 26.14 23.35
N ILE A 51 10.99 25.47 22.65
CA ILE A 51 10.91 25.51 21.18
C ILE A 51 10.62 26.93 20.69
N SER A 52 9.67 27.64 21.30
CA SER A 52 9.31 29.01 20.90
C SER A 52 10.45 30.04 21.09
N ASN A 53 11.43 29.74 21.94
CA ASN A 53 12.56 30.61 22.22
C ASN A 53 13.69 30.48 21.19
N PHE A 54 13.67 29.46 20.32
CA PHE A 54 14.66 29.31 19.26
C PHE A 54 14.19 30.05 17.99
N ALA A 55 15.09 30.79 17.36
CA ALA A 55 14.85 31.26 15.99
C ALA A 55 14.87 30.06 15.02
N THR A 56 14.17 30.14 13.89
CA THR A 56 14.06 29.04 12.90
C THR A 56 15.41 28.44 12.50
N SER A 57 16.46 29.27 12.36
CA SER A 57 17.82 28.81 12.03
C SER A 57 18.56 28.12 13.18
N GLU A 58 18.20 28.40 14.43
CA GLU A 58 18.80 27.81 15.63
C GLU A 58 18.09 26.53 16.05
N LEU A 59 16.81 26.40 15.68
CA LEU A 59 16.00 25.23 15.94
C LEU A 59 16.50 23.98 15.22
N ASP A 60 16.98 24.11 13.98
CA ASP A 60 17.60 23.00 13.25
C ASP A 60 18.84 22.44 13.97
N GLN A 61 19.65 23.34 14.55
CA GLN A 61 20.82 22.96 15.33
C GLN A 61 20.41 22.27 16.64
N PHE A 62 19.42 22.82 17.34
CA PHE A 62 18.86 22.21 18.54
C PHE A 62 18.29 20.80 18.25
N ASN A 63 17.51 20.66 17.18
CA ASN A 63 16.95 19.38 16.74
C ASN A 63 18.03 18.36 16.36
N SER A 64 19.15 18.81 15.78
CA SER A 64 20.31 17.94 15.52
C SER A 64 20.94 17.41 16.82
N ILE A 65 21.10 18.29 17.82
CA ILE A 65 21.63 17.93 19.15
C ILE A 65 20.68 16.96 19.85
N LEU A 66 19.38 17.25 19.85
CA LEU A 66 18.34 16.43 20.45
C LEU A 66 18.28 15.03 19.81
N ARG A 67 18.37 14.95 18.48
CA ARG A 67 18.45 13.66 17.75
C ARG A 67 19.70 12.86 18.11
N LYS A 68 20.85 13.52 18.28
CA LYS A 68 22.08 12.84 18.71
C LYS A 68 21.94 12.30 20.13
N HIS A 69 21.30 13.05 21.02
CA HIS A 69 20.99 12.64 22.39
C HIS A 69 20.07 11.40 22.40
N TRP A 70 18.97 11.42 21.63
CA TRP A 70 18.05 10.27 21.53
C TRP A 70 18.63 9.02 20.90
N LYS A 71 19.53 9.15 19.91
CA LYS A 71 20.29 8.01 19.39
C LYS A 71 21.12 7.32 20.47
N THR A 72 21.58 8.09 21.45
CA THR A 72 22.36 7.57 22.58
C THR A 72 21.46 6.91 23.65
N ASN A 73 20.20 7.37 23.77
CA ASN A 73 19.22 6.89 24.75
C ASN A 73 18.19 5.87 24.18
N SER A 74 18.44 5.31 23.00
CA SER A 74 17.62 4.25 22.37
C SER A 74 16.15 4.62 22.09
N HIS A 75 15.83 5.90 21.87
CA HIS A 75 14.51 6.26 21.32
C HIS A 75 14.46 5.94 19.83
N PHE A 76 13.51 5.11 19.41
CA PHE A 76 13.35 4.68 18.01
C PHE A 76 12.45 5.60 17.19
N LYS A 77 11.58 6.36 17.86
CA LYS A 77 10.62 7.25 17.20
C LYS A 77 11.16 8.67 17.16
N MET A 78 11.17 9.24 15.96
CA MET A 78 11.54 10.64 15.73
C MET A 78 10.26 11.48 15.74
N TYR A 79 10.28 12.56 16.51
CA TYR A 79 9.20 13.54 16.59
C TYR A 79 9.61 14.80 15.83
N ASP A 80 8.64 15.42 15.15
CA ASP A 80 8.83 16.65 14.40
C ASP A 80 8.69 17.89 15.30
N GLU A 81 8.95 19.06 14.73
CA GLU A 81 8.83 20.35 15.41
C GLU A 81 7.39 20.63 15.87
N GLU A 82 6.41 20.44 14.98
CA GLU A 82 4.99 20.67 15.26
C GLU A 82 4.52 19.88 16.49
N PHE A 83 5.04 18.66 16.68
CA PHE A 83 4.77 17.85 17.86
C PHE A 83 5.17 18.55 19.17
N PHE A 84 6.32 19.23 19.21
CA PHE A 84 6.80 19.92 20.41
C PHE A 84 6.23 21.33 20.56
N GLU A 85 5.91 22.02 19.46
CA GLU A 85 5.20 23.31 19.50
C GLU A 85 3.81 23.19 20.14
N LEU A 86 3.18 22.02 19.99
CA LEU A 86 1.87 21.69 20.52
C LEU A 86 1.93 20.56 21.56
N ALA A 87 3.01 20.49 22.35
CA ALA A 87 3.25 19.40 23.31
C ALA A 87 2.07 19.19 24.28
N CYS A 88 1.46 20.24 24.80
CA CYS A 88 0.29 20.13 25.67
C CYS A 88 -0.95 19.60 24.94
N ASP A 89 -1.10 19.90 23.65
CA ASP A 89 -2.20 19.34 22.85
C ASP A 89 -1.97 17.84 22.65
N LYS A 90 -0.73 17.42 22.35
CA LYS A 90 -0.37 16.00 22.22
C LYS A 90 -0.59 15.22 23.52
N LEU A 91 -0.30 15.85 24.65
CA LEU A 91 -0.61 15.27 25.95
C LEU A 91 -2.12 15.16 26.16
N LEU A 92 -2.90 16.19 25.84
CA LEU A 92 -4.36 16.13 25.96
C LEU A 92 -4.98 15.09 25.01
N GLU A 93 -4.50 15.00 23.77
CA GLU A 93 -4.88 13.97 22.81
C GLU A 93 -4.65 12.56 23.39
N LEU A 94 -3.56 12.33 24.13
CA LEU A 94 -3.27 11.05 24.79
C LEU A 94 -4.37 10.68 25.80
N PHE A 95 -4.86 11.64 26.59
CA PHE A 95 -5.96 11.39 27.54
C PHE A 95 -7.24 10.99 26.81
N PHE A 96 -7.60 11.66 25.72
CA PHE A 96 -8.80 11.34 24.94
C PHE A 96 -8.69 10.00 24.18
N LYS A 97 -7.48 9.64 23.71
CA LYS A 97 -7.23 8.41 22.94
C LYS A 97 -7.01 7.18 23.83
N THR A 98 -6.85 7.35 25.14
CA THR A 98 -6.61 6.23 26.06
C THR A 98 -7.93 5.50 26.37
N GLU A 99 -8.05 4.26 25.93
CA GLU A 99 -9.21 3.42 26.21
C GLU A 99 -9.42 3.20 27.71
N ASN A 100 -10.69 3.20 28.15
CA ASN A 100 -11.09 2.94 29.54
C ASN A 100 -10.49 3.92 30.56
N ILE A 101 -10.24 5.17 30.16
CA ILE A 101 -9.92 6.24 31.09
C ILE A 101 -11.17 6.62 31.90
N SER A 102 -11.01 6.85 33.21
CA SER A 102 -12.14 7.31 34.02
C SER A 102 -12.48 8.77 33.69
N GLU A 103 -13.76 9.11 33.68
CA GLU A 103 -14.25 10.47 33.44
C GLU A 103 -13.62 11.51 34.37
N ASN A 104 -13.41 11.16 35.65
CA ASN A 104 -12.75 12.04 36.63
C ASN A 104 -11.33 12.43 36.21
N ILE A 105 -10.51 11.48 35.76
CA ILE A 105 -9.14 11.76 35.29
C ILE A 105 -9.16 12.66 34.06
N LEU A 106 -10.10 12.42 33.13
CA LEU A 106 -10.24 13.24 31.93
C LEU A 106 -10.68 14.67 32.27
N ASP A 107 -11.64 14.84 33.18
CA ASP A 107 -12.08 16.16 33.69
C ASP A 107 -10.90 16.91 34.34
N ILE A 108 -10.11 16.24 35.18
CA ILE A 108 -8.89 16.84 35.77
C ILE A 108 -7.93 17.30 34.68
N ALA A 109 -7.66 16.49 33.65
CA ALA A 109 -6.77 16.85 32.56
C ALA A 109 -7.28 18.07 31.77
N ILE A 110 -8.58 18.13 31.46
CA ILE A 110 -9.20 19.27 30.78
C ILE A 110 -9.12 20.54 31.65
N ARG A 111 -9.37 20.44 32.95
CA ARG A 111 -9.26 21.58 33.89
C ARG A 111 -7.82 22.08 33.99
N VAL A 112 -6.84 21.19 34.07
CA VAL A 112 -5.42 21.57 34.07
C VAL A 112 -5.06 22.25 32.75
N TYR A 113 -5.45 21.68 31.62
CA TYR A 113 -5.17 22.24 30.30
C TYR A 113 -5.77 23.64 30.12
N THR A 114 -7.04 23.83 30.49
CA THR A 114 -7.74 25.13 30.41
C THR A 114 -7.21 26.17 31.39
N SER A 115 -6.54 25.74 32.47
CA SER A 115 -5.82 26.68 33.35
C SER A 115 -4.51 27.20 32.76
N LEU A 116 -3.95 26.51 31.76
CA LEU A 116 -2.67 26.85 31.14
C LEU A 116 -2.84 27.51 29.77
N HIS A 117 -3.93 27.21 29.06
CA HIS A 117 -4.17 27.67 27.69
C HIS A 117 -5.56 28.27 27.51
N LYS A 118 -5.69 29.14 26.51
CA LYS A 118 -6.98 29.77 26.15
C LYS A 118 -7.99 28.73 25.66
N GLN A 119 -9.27 29.00 25.91
CA GLN A 119 -10.39 28.14 25.50
C GLN A 119 -10.42 27.85 23.99
N GLU A 120 -9.99 28.80 23.16
CA GLU A 120 -9.90 28.62 21.70
C GLU A 120 -8.96 27.47 21.31
N ARG A 121 -7.83 27.32 22.02
CA ARG A 121 -6.87 26.23 21.77
C ARG A 121 -7.48 24.87 22.10
N LEU A 122 -8.23 24.77 23.19
CA LEU A 122 -9.01 23.58 23.53
C LEU A 122 -10.03 23.25 22.43
N LYS A 123 -10.79 24.25 21.96
CA LYS A 123 -11.79 24.08 20.90
C LYS A 123 -11.16 23.52 19.62
N ASN A 124 -9.98 24.01 19.25
CA ASN A 124 -9.25 23.53 18.08
C ASN A 124 -8.76 22.08 18.29
N CYS A 125 -8.21 21.76 19.47
CA CYS A 125 -7.79 20.40 19.81
C CYS A 125 -8.97 19.41 19.76
N LEU A 126 -10.11 19.75 20.37
CA LEU A 126 -11.33 18.93 20.32
C LEU A 126 -11.87 18.77 18.91
N SER A 127 -11.89 19.84 18.11
CA SER A 127 -12.35 19.77 16.72
C SER A 127 -11.48 18.81 15.89
N LYS A 128 -10.15 18.86 16.07
CA LYS A 128 -9.22 17.91 15.43
C LYS A 128 -9.49 16.47 15.87
N LEU A 129 -9.73 16.23 17.16
CA LEU A 129 -10.04 14.89 17.68
C LEU A 129 -11.37 14.34 17.15
N ILE A 130 -12.41 15.17 17.08
CA ILE A 130 -13.72 14.80 16.55
C ILE A 130 -13.59 14.43 15.06
N LEU A 131 -12.94 15.27 14.26
CA LEU A 131 -12.69 15.00 12.84
C LEU A 131 -11.88 13.73 12.63
N TYR A 132 -10.85 13.51 13.46
CA TYR A 132 -10.07 12.29 13.43
C TYR A 132 -10.94 11.06 13.74
N SER A 133 -11.72 11.09 14.83
CA SER A 133 -12.60 9.97 15.19
C SER A 133 -13.64 9.65 14.12
N SER A 134 -14.26 10.69 13.53
CA SER A 134 -15.23 10.55 12.44
C SER A 134 -14.58 9.98 11.19
N SER A 135 -13.34 10.36 10.90
CA SER A 135 -12.59 9.82 9.76
C SER A 135 -12.23 8.35 9.98
N VAL A 136 -11.80 7.98 11.19
CA VAL A 136 -11.50 6.59 11.56
C VAL A 136 -12.77 5.73 11.51
N GLU A 137 -13.90 6.23 12.00
CA GLU A 137 -15.19 5.54 11.93
C GLU A 137 -15.68 5.38 10.49
N ALA A 138 -15.61 6.44 9.68
CA ALA A 138 -15.93 6.37 8.25
C ALA A 138 -15.02 5.38 7.51
N MET A 139 -13.72 5.35 7.82
CA MET A 139 -12.80 4.34 7.29
C MET A 139 -13.15 2.93 7.78
N ALA A 140 -13.51 2.76 9.06
CA ALA A 140 -13.88 1.47 9.60
C ALA A 140 -15.18 0.95 8.96
N ASP A 141 -16.18 1.80 8.76
CA ASP A 141 -17.44 1.43 8.11
C ASP A 141 -17.27 1.20 6.61
N PHE A 142 -16.39 1.96 5.95
CA PHE A 142 -15.95 1.70 4.59
C PHE A 142 -15.28 0.31 4.50
N VAL A 143 -14.35 0.00 5.39
CA VAL A 143 -13.69 -1.32 5.45
C VAL A 143 -14.69 -2.44 5.76
N LYS A 144 -15.68 -2.25 6.65
CA LYS A 144 -16.75 -3.23 6.90
C LYS A 144 -17.63 -3.48 5.67
N THR A 145 -17.81 -2.45 4.83
CA THR A 145 -18.61 -2.55 3.61
C THR A 145 -17.87 -3.37 2.53
N PHE A 146 -16.54 -3.32 2.53
CA PHE A 146 -15.70 -4.10 1.62
C PHE A 146 -15.13 -5.34 2.33
N ASN A 147 -15.83 -6.47 2.21
CA ASN A 147 -15.42 -7.78 2.76
C ASN A 147 -14.07 -8.31 2.21
N ASP A 148 -13.47 -7.65 1.22
CA ASP A 148 -12.16 -7.99 0.67
C ASP A 148 -11.21 -6.77 0.72
N PRO A 149 -10.18 -6.81 1.59
CA PRO A 149 -9.16 -5.75 1.67
C PRO A 149 -8.44 -5.49 0.35
N LYS A 150 -8.31 -6.48 -0.54
CA LYS A 150 -7.70 -6.30 -1.86
C LYS A 150 -8.59 -5.51 -2.79
N HIS A 151 -9.88 -5.83 -2.82
CA HIS A 151 -10.86 -5.04 -3.57
C HIS A 151 -10.85 -3.57 -3.12
N LEU A 152 -10.72 -3.33 -1.81
CA LEU A 152 -10.60 -1.99 -1.25
C LEU A 152 -9.37 -1.25 -1.76
N GLU A 153 -8.22 -1.93 -1.78
CA GLU A 153 -6.97 -1.40 -2.32
C GLU A 153 -7.14 -0.98 -3.78
N TYR A 154 -7.79 -1.83 -4.60
CA TYR A 154 -8.03 -1.55 -6.02
C TYR A 154 -8.91 -0.32 -6.21
N VAL A 155 -10.05 -0.25 -5.51
CA VAL A 155 -11.00 0.88 -5.61
C VAL A 155 -10.36 2.18 -5.13
N SER A 156 -9.63 2.13 -4.02
CA SER A 156 -8.97 3.31 -3.45
C SER A 156 -7.87 3.84 -4.36
N LEU A 157 -7.03 2.95 -4.90
CA LEU A 157 -5.96 3.34 -5.80
C LEU A 157 -6.51 3.85 -7.14
N LEU A 158 -7.58 3.23 -7.67
CA LEU A 158 -8.26 3.70 -8.86
C LEU A 158 -8.83 5.11 -8.65
N HIS A 159 -9.53 5.37 -7.54
CA HIS A 159 -10.04 6.72 -7.24
C HIS A 159 -8.91 7.75 -7.10
N TYR A 160 -7.85 7.41 -6.38
CA TYR A 160 -6.69 8.28 -6.20
C TYR A 160 -6.02 8.61 -7.54
N TRP A 161 -5.77 7.61 -8.37
CA TRP A 161 -5.19 7.81 -9.70
C TRP A 161 -6.13 8.54 -10.64
N SER A 162 -7.43 8.27 -10.59
CA SER A 162 -8.41 9.03 -11.37
C SER A 162 -8.37 10.50 -10.97
N HIS A 163 -8.34 10.83 -9.68
CA HIS A 163 -8.18 12.21 -9.22
C HIS A 163 -6.89 12.86 -9.73
N LEU A 164 -5.75 12.16 -9.66
CA LEU A 164 -4.49 12.66 -10.20
C LEU A 164 -4.55 12.88 -11.72
N TYR A 165 -5.21 11.97 -12.43
CA TYR A 165 -5.38 12.06 -13.88
C TYR A 165 -6.19 13.30 -14.27
N HIS A 166 -7.33 13.55 -13.61
CA HIS A 166 -8.17 14.73 -13.83
C HIS A 166 -7.49 16.05 -13.44
N THR A 167 -6.60 16.03 -12.45
CA THR A 167 -5.83 17.22 -12.01
C THR A 167 -4.58 17.49 -12.87
N LYS A 168 -4.52 16.94 -14.09
CA LYS A 168 -3.41 17.08 -15.06
C LYS A 168 -2.08 16.54 -14.54
N LYS A 169 -2.09 15.57 -13.64
CA LYS A 169 -0.91 14.86 -13.12
C LYS A 169 -0.82 13.42 -13.69
N SER A 170 -1.22 13.24 -14.94
CA SER A 170 -1.24 11.94 -15.63
C SER A 170 0.13 11.26 -15.70
N ASP A 171 1.20 12.04 -15.80
CA ASP A 171 2.57 11.50 -15.84
C ASP A 171 2.96 10.81 -14.54
N ILE A 172 2.46 11.29 -13.39
CA ILE A 172 2.71 10.65 -12.09
C ILE A 172 2.03 9.27 -12.06
N VAL A 173 0.80 9.18 -12.54
CA VAL A 173 0.07 7.91 -12.64
C VAL A 173 0.79 6.94 -13.57
N LYS A 174 1.15 7.40 -14.78
CA LYS A 174 1.89 6.60 -15.76
C LYS A 174 3.21 6.07 -15.18
N ASN A 175 4.00 6.93 -14.56
CA ASN A 175 5.28 6.53 -13.96
C ASN A 175 5.11 5.57 -12.79
N SER A 176 4.03 5.72 -12.01
CA SER A 176 3.70 4.80 -10.90
C SER A 176 3.35 3.41 -11.43
N ILE A 177 2.56 3.31 -12.50
CA ILE A 177 2.23 2.04 -13.16
C ILE A 177 3.50 1.38 -13.72
N ILE A 178 4.34 2.14 -14.42
CA ILE A 178 5.61 1.62 -14.97
C ILE A 178 6.54 1.14 -13.85
N ASP A 179 6.62 1.87 -12.73
CA ASP A 179 7.41 1.46 -11.56
C ASP A 179 6.94 0.14 -10.96
N MET A 180 5.61 -0.08 -10.89
CA MET A 180 5.02 -1.35 -10.46
C MET A 180 5.37 -2.54 -11.35
N LEU A 181 5.71 -2.30 -12.63
CA LEU A 181 6.08 -3.35 -13.60
C LEU A 181 7.60 -3.60 -13.70
N LYS A 182 8.41 -2.94 -12.88
CA LYS A 182 9.85 -3.23 -12.80
C LYS A 182 10.08 -4.61 -12.20
N SER A 183 11.14 -5.29 -12.64
CA SER A 183 11.45 -6.69 -12.27
C SER A 183 11.50 -6.94 -10.76
N TYR A 184 12.01 -6.01 -9.96
CA TYR A 184 12.08 -6.15 -8.49
C TYR A 184 10.75 -5.94 -7.76
N LYS A 185 9.70 -5.48 -8.46
CA LYS A 185 8.43 -5.05 -7.86
C LYS A 185 7.20 -5.73 -8.47
N VAL A 186 7.32 -6.23 -9.70
CA VAL A 186 6.20 -6.79 -10.47
C VAL A 186 5.50 -7.95 -9.75
N SER A 187 6.25 -8.83 -9.10
CA SER A 187 5.68 -9.99 -8.39
C SER A 187 4.77 -9.60 -7.22
N SER A 188 5.02 -8.45 -6.57
CA SER A 188 4.17 -7.95 -5.49
C SER A 188 3.11 -6.94 -5.96
N SER A 189 3.27 -6.30 -7.11
CA SER A 189 2.41 -5.19 -7.53
C SER A 189 1.47 -5.51 -8.70
N LEU A 190 1.75 -6.53 -9.52
CA LEU A 190 0.95 -6.83 -10.70
C LEU A 190 -0.52 -7.13 -10.35
N HIS A 191 -0.77 -7.78 -9.21
CA HIS A 191 -2.11 -8.11 -8.75
C HIS A 191 -2.98 -6.87 -8.51
N VAL A 192 -2.39 -5.73 -8.15
CA VAL A 192 -3.10 -4.46 -8.00
C VAL A 192 -3.58 -3.95 -9.34
N LEU A 193 -2.72 -3.98 -10.36
CA LEU A 193 -3.06 -3.53 -11.72
C LEU A 193 -4.14 -4.41 -12.36
N ILE A 194 -4.00 -5.74 -12.25
CA ILE A 194 -5.01 -6.69 -12.74
C ILE A 194 -6.32 -6.55 -11.96
N GLY A 195 -6.23 -6.35 -10.65
CA GLY A 195 -7.36 -6.09 -9.77
C GLY A 195 -8.16 -4.86 -10.18
N ILE A 196 -7.47 -3.74 -10.43
CA ILE A 196 -8.09 -2.49 -10.92
C ILE A 196 -8.79 -2.71 -12.27
N LEU A 197 -8.18 -3.43 -13.21
CA LEU A 197 -8.79 -3.75 -14.50
C LEU A 197 -9.97 -4.72 -14.41
N SER A 198 -10.08 -5.45 -13.30
CA SER A 198 -11.16 -6.39 -13.04
C SER A 198 -12.39 -5.71 -12.41
N LEU A 199 -12.27 -4.47 -11.92
CA LEU A 199 -13.41 -3.70 -11.40
C LEU A 199 -14.43 -3.42 -12.51
N ASP A 200 -15.72 -3.40 -12.17
CA ASP A 200 -16.75 -2.91 -13.08
C ASP A 200 -16.58 -1.41 -13.32
N GLU A 201 -16.93 -0.92 -14.51
CA GLU A 201 -16.76 0.49 -14.88
C GLU A 201 -17.40 1.37 -13.80
N ILE A 202 -16.57 2.19 -13.13
CA ILE A 202 -17.08 3.26 -12.30
C ILE A 202 -17.87 4.18 -13.25
N GLU A 203 -19.10 4.54 -12.85
CA GLU A 203 -20.20 5.09 -13.66
C GLU A 203 -19.92 6.38 -14.49
N GLU A 204 -18.67 6.78 -14.72
CA GLU A 204 -18.34 7.95 -15.55
C GLU A 204 -17.42 7.61 -16.75
N PRO A 205 -17.81 8.00 -17.99
CA PRO A 205 -17.05 7.74 -19.19
C PRO A 205 -16.02 8.86 -19.41
N ASP A 206 -14.78 8.61 -19.02
CA ASP A 206 -13.60 9.30 -19.57
C ASP A 206 -12.51 8.23 -19.77
N PRO A 207 -11.52 8.38 -20.69
CA PRO A 207 -10.58 7.33 -21.02
C PRO A 207 -9.78 6.95 -19.78
N SER A 208 -10.21 5.87 -19.16
CA SER A 208 -10.03 5.64 -17.74
C SER A 208 -8.57 5.35 -17.42
N VAL A 209 -8.18 5.60 -16.16
CA VAL A 209 -6.90 5.08 -15.63
C VAL A 209 -6.75 3.59 -15.93
N GLN A 210 -7.85 2.84 -15.99
CA GLN A 210 -7.88 1.46 -16.46
C GLN A 210 -7.41 1.32 -17.91
N GLN A 211 -7.85 2.14 -18.87
CA GLN A 211 -7.31 2.11 -20.24
C GLN A 211 -5.80 2.41 -20.28
N LEU A 212 -5.33 3.34 -19.44
CA LEU A 212 -3.88 3.60 -19.32
C LEU A 212 -3.13 2.38 -18.80
N ILE A 213 -3.65 1.73 -17.74
CA ILE A 213 -3.07 0.50 -17.19
C ILE A 213 -3.06 -0.59 -18.25
N LEU A 214 -4.19 -0.82 -18.94
CA LEU A 214 -4.34 -1.83 -19.97
C LEU A 214 -3.30 -1.62 -21.07
N ARG A 215 -3.15 -0.40 -21.60
CA ARG A 215 -2.16 -0.11 -22.64
C ARG A 215 -0.73 -0.42 -22.18
N ILE A 216 -0.36 0.02 -20.97
CA ILE A 216 0.98 -0.24 -20.43
C ILE A 216 1.21 -1.74 -20.22
N LEU A 217 0.19 -2.49 -19.77
CA LEU A 217 0.28 -3.94 -19.64
C LEU A 217 0.41 -4.62 -21.00
N LEU A 218 -0.35 -4.22 -22.01
CA LEU A 218 -0.24 -4.75 -23.37
C LEU A 218 1.16 -4.51 -23.95
N ASP A 219 1.69 -3.29 -23.81
CA ASP A 219 3.07 -2.98 -24.20
C ASP A 219 4.07 -3.90 -23.50
N LYS A 220 3.84 -4.19 -22.21
CA LYS A 220 4.69 -5.11 -21.43
C LYS A 220 4.52 -6.58 -21.84
N MET A 221 3.33 -6.99 -22.25
CA MET A 221 3.03 -8.33 -22.76
C MET A 221 3.60 -8.58 -24.17
N LEU A 222 3.97 -7.53 -24.91
CA LEU A 222 4.69 -7.69 -26.17
C LEU A 222 6.20 -7.94 -25.94
N ASP A 223 6.72 -7.59 -24.77
CA ASP A 223 8.13 -7.79 -24.43
C ASP A 223 8.39 -9.26 -24.02
N ARG A 224 9.06 -10.00 -24.92
CA ARG A 224 9.47 -11.39 -24.72
C ARG A 224 10.93 -11.53 -24.25
N SER A 225 11.56 -10.44 -23.83
CA SER A 225 12.94 -10.47 -23.33
C SER A 225 13.06 -11.14 -21.96
N LEU A 226 14.30 -11.49 -21.59
CA LEU A 226 14.64 -11.99 -20.25
C LEU A 226 14.15 -11.05 -19.13
N LEU A 227 14.10 -9.74 -19.38
CA LEU A 227 13.66 -8.73 -18.41
C LEU A 227 12.16 -8.78 -18.11
N SER A 228 11.38 -9.50 -18.92
CA SER A 228 9.94 -9.70 -18.75
C SER A 228 9.58 -11.08 -18.20
N LYS A 229 10.58 -11.92 -17.88
CA LYS A 229 10.37 -13.21 -17.23
C LYS A 229 9.54 -13.09 -15.95
N GLU A 230 9.95 -12.21 -15.03
CA GLU A 230 9.26 -12.01 -13.75
C GLU A 230 7.81 -11.55 -13.92
N PHE A 231 7.53 -10.76 -14.97
CA PHE A 231 6.18 -10.34 -15.29
C PHE A 231 5.30 -11.55 -15.67
N TRP A 232 5.78 -12.41 -16.56
CA TRP A 232 5.03 -13.60 -16.99
C TRP A 232 4.86 -14.62 -15.87
N LEU A 233 5.88 -14.82 -15.05
CA LEU A 233 5.79 -15.66 -13.85
C LEU A 233 4.76 -15.12 -12.87
N ALA A 234 4.78 -13.81 -12.60
CA ALA A 234 3.78 -13.17 -11.76
C ALA A 234 2.38 -13.38 -12.33
N LEU A 235 2.18 -13.11 -13.62
CA LEU A 235 0.89 -13.23 -14.28
C LEU A 235 0.35 -14.67 -14.25
N CYS A 236 1.18 -15.66 -14.53
CA CYS A 236 0.76 -17.05 -14.67
C CYS A 236 0.65 -17.81 -13.33
N LYS A 237 1.47 -17.45 -12.32
CA LYS A 237 1.58 -18.21 -11.07
C LYS A 237 1.12 -17.48 -9.81
N HIS A 238 1.16 -16.15 -9.79
CA HIS A 238 0.90 -15.37 -8.58
C HIS A 238 -0.44 -14.62 -8.60
N ILE A 239 -0.99 -14.36 -9.79
CA ILE A 239 -2.30 -13.72 -9.92
C ILE A 239 -3.43 -14.70 -9.63
N ASP A 240 -4.45 -14.20 -8.92
CA ASP A 240 -5.67 -14.94 -8.68
C ASP A 240 -6.38 -15.25 -10.02
N LYS A 241 -6.72 -16.51 -10.23
CA LYS A 241 -7.35 -16.98 -11.47
C LYS A 241 -8.69 -16.32 -11.74
N SER A 242 -9.44 -15.95 -10.71
CA SER A 242 -10.70 -15.23 -10.86
C SER A 242 -10.48 -13.83 -11.45
N LEU A 243 -9.47 -13.11 -10.96
CA LEU A 243 -9.08 -11.80 -11.52
C LEU A 243 -8.58 -11.93 -12.95
N LEU A 244 -7.72 -12.92 -13.23
CA LEU A 244 -7.22 -13.19 -14.58
C LEU A 244 -8.36 -13.56 -15.54
N THR A 245 -9.36 -14.30 -15.07
CA THR A 245 -10.52 -14.67 -15.86
C THR A 245 -11.38 -13.44 -16.15
N ASN A 246 -11.61 -12.58 -15.15
CA ASN A 246 -12.40 -11.37 -15.30
C ASN A 246 -11.77 -10.38 -16.29
N ILE A 247 -10.46 -10.13 -16.19
CA ILE A 247 -9.76 -9.24 -17.13
C ILE A 247 -9.80 -9.77 -18.56
N CYS A 248 -9.60 -11.09 -18.77
CA CYS A 248 -9.70 -11.71 -20.09
C CYS A 248 -11.11 -11.66 -20.68
N ALA A 249 -12.15 -11.68 -19.84
CA ALA A 249 -13.53 -11.54 -20.28
C ALA A 249 -13.86 -10.11 -20.72
N LYS A 250 -13.32 -9.13 -19.99
CA LYS A 250 -13.58 -7.70 -20.19
C LYS A 250 -12.75 -7.09 -21.32
N HIS A 251 -11.50 -7.51 -21.46
CA HIS A 251 -10.52 -6.89 -22.36
C HIS A 251 -10.00 -7.89 -23.39
N GLU A 252 -10.57 -7.84 -24.60
CA GLU A 252 -10.25 -8.78 -25.68
C GLU A 252 -8.78 -8.70 -26.13
N ASP A 253 -8.19 -7.50 -26.15
CA ASP A 253 -6.77 -7.31 -26.48
C ASP A 253 -5.85 -7.98 -25.45
N PHE A 254 -6.26 -7.96 -24.18
CA PHE A 254 -5.54 -8.64 -23.10
C PHE A 254 -5.60 -10.16 -23.28
N LEU A 255 -6.80 -10.70 -23.53
CA LEU A 255 -6.99 -12.13 -23.82
C LEU A 255 -6.13 -12.55 -25.01
N THR A 256 -6.16 -11.81 -26.11
CA THR A 256 -5.39 -12.10 -27.31
C THR A 256 -3.88 -12.13 -27.03
N SER A 257 -3.38 -11.11 -26.33
CA SER A 257 -1.96 -11.04 -25.94
C SER A 257 -1.56 -12.18 -25.02
N PHE A 258 -2.44 -12.56 -24.10
CA PHE A 258 -2.23 -13.68 -23.19
C PHE A 258 -2.19 -15.03 -23.94
N LEU A 259 -3.14 -15.29 -24.83
CA LEU A 259 -3.15 -16.51 -25.65
C LEU A 259 -1.93 -16.61 -26.57
N ASN A 260 -1.48 -15.48 -27.14
CA ASN A 260 -0.24 -15.44 -27.91
C ASN A 260 0.98 -15.83 -27.07
N PHE A 261 1.03 -15.45 -25.80
CA PHE A 261 2.07 -15.90 -24.87
C PHE A 261 1.94 -17.41 -24.59
N ILE A 262 0.74 -17.92 -24.34
CA ILE A 262 0.52 -19.35 -24.13
C ILE A 262 0.97 -20.18 -25.34
N ILE A 263 0.62 -19.74 -26.56
CA ILE A 263 1.08 -20.39 -27.79
C ILE A 263 2.61 -20.34 -27.87
N TYR A 264 3.20 -19.17 -27.67
CA TYR A 264 4.65 -19.02 -27.69
C TYR A 264 5.33 -19.97 -26.69
N SER A 265 4.85 -20.02 -25.44
CA SER A 265 5.39 -20.91 -24.41
C SER A 265 5.21 -22.39 -24.77
N GLY A 266 4.05 -22.79 -25.27
CA GLY A 266 3.77 -24.16 -25.68
C GLY A 266 4.61 -24.60 -26.89
N SER A 267 4.84 -23.72 -27.86
CA SER A 267 5.71 -24.00 -29.01
C SER A 267 7.17 -24.27 -28.63
N LEU A 268 7.60 -23.84 -27.45
CA LEU A 268 8.96 -24.08 -26.93
C LEU A 268 9.06 -25.35 -26.04
N MET A 269 7.97 -26.09 -25.86
CA MET A 269 7.96 -27.33 -25.10
C MET A 269 8.27 -28.53 -25.98
N ASN A 270 9.01 -29.48 -25.42
CA ASN A 270 9.33 -30.75 -26.04
C ASN A 270 8.66 -31.89 -25.27
N LYS A 271 8.21 -32.91 -26.00
CA LYS A 271 7.63 -34.13 -25.44
C LYS A 271 8.74 -35.05 -24.96
N ILE A 272 8.84 -35.28 -23.65
CA ILE A 272 9.79 -36.24 -23.07
C ILE A 272 9.22 -37.65 -23.05
N SER A 273 7.92 -37.77 -22.77
CA SER A 273 7.19 -39.04 -22.80
C SER A 273 5.71 -38.79 -23.13
N VAL A 274 4.92 -39.86 -23.30
CA VAL A 274 3.49 -39.76 -23.62
C VAL A 274 2.79 -38.88 -22.58
N GLY A 275 2.21 -37.76 -23.02
CA GLY A 275 1.52 -36.79 -22.16
C GLY A 275 2.43 -35.94 -21.27
N VAL A 276 3.76 -36.01 -21.41
CA VAL A 276 4.70 -35.23 -20.59
C VAL A 276 5.46 -34.24 -21.46
N TRP A 277 5.09 -32.97 -21.30
CA TRP A 277 5.68 -31.84 -21.99
C TRP A 277 6.54 -31.03 -21.03
N THR A 278 7.76 -30.70 -21.47
CA THR A 278 8.70 -29.89 -20.68
C THR A 278 9.34 -28.81 -21.52
N THR A 279 9.59 -27.68 -20.89
CA THR A 279 10.26 -26.53 -21.52
C THR A 279 11.78 -26.73 -21.51
N ASP A 280 12.43 -26.58 -22.67
CA ASP A 280 13.90 -26.63 -22.76
C ASP A 280 14.52 -25.31 -22.25
N SER A 281 15.36 -25.41 -21.22
CA SER A 281 16.09 -24.28 -20.62
C SER A 281 17.10 -23.61 -21.53
N LYS A 282 17.45 -24.23 -22.66
CA LYS A 282 18.32 -23.63 -23.68
C LYS A 282 17.56 -22.69 -24.62
N ILE A 283 16.24 -22.82 -24.69
CA ILE A 283 15.41 -22.15 -25.71
C ILE A 283 14.41 -21.17 -25.07
N SER A 284 13.87 -21.48 -23.89
CA SER A 284 12.91 -20.62 -23.19
C SER A 284 13.53 -19.96 -21.96
N PHE A 285 13.22 -18.67 -21.78
CA PHE A 285 13.57 -17.93 -20.57
C PHE A 285 12.59 -18.17 -19.41
N CYS A 286 11.40 -18.72 -19.68
CA CYS A 286 10.35 -19.00 -18.69
C CYS A 286 10.15 -20.50 -18.52
N THR A 287 11.21 -21.23 -18.14
CA THR A 287 11.13 -22.69 -17.94
C THR A 287 10.26 -23.11 -16.76
N GLU A 288 10.01 -22.19 -15.83
CA GLU A 288 9.18 -22.45 -14.68
C GLU A 288 7.71 -22.61 -15.06
N ILE A 289 7.27 -22.09 -16.21
CA ILE A 289 5.91 -22.27 -16.72
C ILE A 289 5.88 -23.60 -17.48
N GLY A 290 5.26 -24.60 -16.85
CA GLY A 290 5.12 -25.94 -17.40
C GLY A 290 3.76 -26.18 -18.07
N TYR A 291 3.64 -27.35 -18.69
CA TYR A 291 2.39 -27.80 -19.30
C TYR A 291 1.19 -27.77 -18.34
N SER A 292 1.39 -28.21 -17.09
CA SER A 292 0.34 -28.18 -16.07
C SER A 292 -0.11 -26.76 -15.72
N ASP A 293 0.80 -25.79 -15.75
CA ASP A 293 0.46 -24.38 -15.50
C ASP A 293 -0.40 -23.85 -16.66
N ILE A 294 0.00 -24.11 -17.91
CA ILE A 294 -0.76 -23.73 -19.11
C ILE A 294 -2.16 -24.35 -19.09
N LEU A 295 -2.26 -25.66 -18.87
CA LEU A 295 -3.54 -26.36 -18.81
C LEU A 295 -4.43 -25.76 -17.73
N GLN A 296 -3.89 -25.52 -16.53
CA GLN A 296 -4.67 -24.95 -15.43
C GLN A 296 -5.18 -23.53 -15.73
N LEU A 297 -4.38 -22.71 -16.42
CA LEU A 297 -4.76 -21.37 -16.85
C LEU A 297 -5.89 -21.45 -17.89
N LEU A 298 -5.72 -22.24 -18.95
CA LEU A 298 -6.75 -22.40 -19.98
C LEU A 298 -8.05 -22.97 -19.40
N SER A 299 -7.98 -24.02 -18.57
CA SER A 299 -9.16 -24.60 -17.91
C SER A 299 -9.87 -23.63 -16.96
N SER A 300 -9.16 -22.65 -16.39
CA SER A 300 -9.80 -21.58 -15.62
C SER A 300 -10.55 -20.59 -16.52
N LEU A 301 -9.96 -20.20 -17.65
CA LEU A 301 -10.59 -19.29 -18.63
C LEU A 301 -11.81 -19.93 -19.31
N LEU A 302 -11.80 -21.24 -19.54
CA LEU A 302 -12.95 -21.97 -20.07
C LEU A 302 -14.19 -21.88 -19.16
N LYS A 303 -14.05 -21.51 -17.87
CA LYS A 303 -15.20 -21.35 -16.97
C LYS A 303 -15.91 -19.99 -17.10
N CYS A 304 -15.43 -19.11 -17.97
CA CYS A 304 -15.86 -17.72 -18.05
C CYS A 304 -17.12 -17.49 -18.90
N SER A 305 -16.94 -17.34 -20.21
CA SER A 305 -18.00 -17.05 -21.18
C SER A 305 -17.77 -17.82 -22.47
N GLU A 306 -18.84 -18.08 -23.23
CA GLU A 306 -18.73 -18.77 -24.52
C GLU A 306 -17.84 -18.01 -25.51
N LYS A 307 -17.78 -16.68 -25.43
CA LYS A 307 -16.87 -15.86 -26.25
C LYS A 307 -15.41 -16.20 -25.95
N VAL A 308 -15.03 -16.24 -24.67
CA VAL A 308 -13.66 -16.58 -24.26
C VAL A 308 -13.31 -18.02 -24.64
N LYS A 309 -14.24 -18.96 -24.44
CA LYS A 309 -14.06 -20.36 -24.86
C LYS A 309 -13.79 -20.48 -26.36
N THR A 310 -14.61 -19.83 -27.18
CA THR A 310 -14.48 -19.84 -28.65
C THR A 310 -13.11 -19.29 -29.05
N ALA A 311 -12.72 -18.13 -28.50
CA ALA A 311 -11.41 -17.53 -28.77
C ALA A 311 -10.23 -18.45 -28.41
N ILE A 312 -10.32 -19.20 -27.31
CA ILE A 312 -9.29 -20.18 -26.92
C ILE A 312 -9.19 -21.30 -27.95
N PHE A 313 -10.32 -21.94 -28.29
CA PHE A 313 -10.32 -23.07 -29.22
C PHE A 313 -9.90 -22.66 -30.63
N ASP A 314 -10.38 -21.52 -31.13
CA ASP A 314 -9.97 -20.98 -32.43
C ASP A 314 -8.46 -20.77 -32.45
N ARG A 315 -7.92 -20.14 -31.40
CA ARG A 315 -6.49 -19.81 -31.33
C ARG A 315 -5.59 -21.03 -31.18
N LEU A 316 -6.04 -22.08 -30.50
CA LEU A 316 -5.33 -23.36 -30.42
C LEU A 316 -5.42 -24.16 -31.73
N CYS A 317 -6.56 -24.12 -32.43
CA CYS A 317 -6.70 -24.71 -33.75
C CYS A 317 -5.79 -24.04 -34.77
N ASP A 318 -5.66 -22.70 -34.73
CA ASP A 318 -4.69 -21.96 -35.54
C ASP A 318 -3.27 -22.46 -35.26
N ALA A 319 -2.86 -22.50 -33.98
CA ALA A 319 -1.52 -22.95 -33.59
C ALA A 319 -1.24 -24.40 -34.04
N LYS A 320 -2.25 -25.28 -33.99
CA LYS A 320 -2.16 -26.65 -34.50
C LYS A 320 -2.00 -26.70 -36.03
N SER A 321 -2.67 -25.81 -36.77
CA SER A 321 -2.54 -25.75 -38.22
C SER A 321 -1.19 -25.20 -38.67
N GLU A 322 -0.62 -24.25 -37.90
CA GLU A 322 0.64 -23.59 -38.18
C GLU A 322 1.85 -24.40 -37.69
N SER A 323 1.68 -25.22 -36.66
CA SER A 323 2.74 -26.05 -36.10
C SER A 323 2.30 -27.51 -36.02
N ASN A 324 3.09 -28.41 -36.63
CA ASN A 324 2.91 -29.86 -36.52
C ASN A 324 3.27 -30.41 -35.11
N SER A 325 2.99 -29.65 -34.05
CA SER A 325 3.28 -30.05 -32.67
C SER A 325 2.07 -30.73 -32.04
N GLU A 326 2.28 -31.91 -31.45
CA GLU A 326 1.25 -32.69 -30.76
C GLU A 326 0.76 -32.03 -29.45
N ILE A 327 1.42 -30.98 -28.96
CA ILE A 327 1.07 -30.35 -27.68
C ILE A 327 -0.34 -29.78 -27.70
N TRP A 328 -0.76 -29.25 -28.86
CA TRP A 328 -2.08 -28.65 -29.03
C TRP A 328 -3.18 -29.71 -28.99
N ASP A 329 -2.92 -30.89 -29.57
CA ASP A 329 -3.84 -32.03 -29.48
C ASP A 329 -3.99 -32.53 -28.05
N ASP A 330 -2.86 -32.67 -27.34
CA ASP A 330 -2.85 -33.08 -25.94
C ASP A 330 -3.61 -32.04 -25.07
N LEU A 331 -3.35 -30.73 -25.25
CA LEU A 331 -4.07 -29.66 -24.53
C LEU A 331 -5.57 -29.64 -24.82
N ILE A 332 -5.99 -29.73 -26.09
CA ILE A 332 -7.41 -29.73 -26.47
C ILE A 332 -8.13 -30.92 -25.83
N LYS A 333 -7.50 -32.10 -25.84
CA LYS A 333 -8.05 -33.31 -25.23
C LYS A 333 -8.16 -33.18 -23.71
N ASP A 334 -7.12 -32.69 -23.05
CA ASP A 334 -7.05 -32.58 -21.59
C ASP A 334 -7.93 -31.45 -21.03
N MET A 335 -8.27 -30.44 -21.84
CA MET A 335 -9.27 -29.43 -21.48
C MET A 335 -10.73 -29.90 -21.67
N SER A 336 -10.94 -30.92 -22.52
CA SER A 336 -12.27 -31.45 -22.84
C SER A 336 -12.72 -32.59 -21.92
N CYS A 337 -11.82 -33.07 -21.06
CA CYS A 337 -12.10 -34.00 -19.96
C CYS A 337 -12.37 -33.22 -18.67
#